data_AF-A0A6U1M1U5-F1
#
_entry.id   AF-A0A6U1M1U5-F1
#
_cell.length_a   1.000
_cell.length_b   1.000
_cell.length_c   1.000
_cell.angle_alpha   90.00
_cell.angle_beta   90.00
_cell.angle_gamma   90.00
#
_symmetry.space_group_name_H-M   'P 1'
#
loop_
_entity.id
_entity.type
_entity.pdbx_description
1 polymer ?
#
loop_
_entity_poly.entity_id
_entity_poly.type
_entity_poly.pdbx_seq_one_letter_code
_entity_poly.pdbx_strand_id
1 'polypeptide(L)'
;RAHPPAPPPHGHKKGKQDDGAGEAEGKEEEQVAQNVCAVCLEDVPSRGRRYGLLTGCDHIFCYECIRFWRQREAANSSQAERKASKCCPVCRQPSHFVFPSKDHFKSGPAKDGALAGYKSTLATKTCRYFRPGEPQRCPFGPECFYQHLDSEGNDVKAITPAYRPQRRSHPSLEERLQLLTALMASTDINQGRMEELEALIEASAGDLFDFFVLGS
;
A
#
# COMPACT_ATOMS: atom_id res chain seq x y z
N ARG A 1 40.54 -32.57 24.78
CA ARG A 1 39.71 -32.79 23.58
C ARG A 1 40.16 -31.78 22.54
N ALA A 2 40.86 -32.27 21.53
CA ALA A 2 41.47 -31.48 20.47
C ALA A 2 40.40 -30.97 19.51
N HIS A 3 40.47 -29.67 19.18
CA HIS A 3 39.92 -29.13 17.95
C HIS A 3 41.08 -28.94 16.97
N PRO A 4 40.96 -29.41 15.71
CA PRO A 4 42.01 -29.26 14.72
C PRO A 4 42.08 -27.82 14.15
N PRO A 5 43.29 -27.37 13.75
CA PRO A 5 43.52 -26.05 13.15
C PRO A 5 43.05 -25.94 11.68
N ALA A 6 42.83 -24.69 11.26
CA ALA A 6 42.33 -24.26 9.95
C ALA A 6 43.21 -24.68 8.75
N PRO A 7 42.62 -24.87 7.55
CA PRO A 7 43.36 -25.16 6.32
C PRO A 7 44.03 -23.91 5.69
N PRO A 8 45.16 -24.09 4.96
CA PRO A 8 45.95 -23.03 4.33
C PRO A 8 45.34 -22.46 3.02
N PRO A 9 45.82 -21.28 2.55
CA PRO A 9 45.29 -20.59 1.38
C PRO A 9 45.65 -21.27 0.05
N HIS A 10 44.68 -21.38 -0.86
CA HIS A 10 44.88 -21.87 -2.22
C HIS A 10 45.61 -20.83 -3.09
N GLY A 11 46.77 -21.24 -3.60
CA GLY A 11 47.63 -20.45 -4.48
C GLY A 11 47.05 -20.20 -5.86
N HIS A 12 47.35 -19.01 -6.38
CA HIS A 12 47.18 -18.65 -7.77
C HIS A 12 48.17 -19.43 -8.65
N LYS A 13 47.67 -20.08 -9.71
CA LYS A 13 48.48 -20.56 -10.83
C LYS A 13 48.01 -19.89 -12.11
N LYS A 14 48.96 -19.29 -12.83
CA LYS A 14 48.84 -18.56 -14.09
C LYS A 14 49.39 -19.45 -15.22
N GLY A 15 48.69 -19.52 -16.34
CA GLY A 15 49.10 -20.14 -17.61
C GLY A 15 47.84 -20.29 -18.48
N LYS A 16 47.59 -19.56 -19.57
CA LYS A 16 48.28 -19.31 -20.86
C LYS A 16 47.55 -20.08 -21.97
N GLN A 17 46.79 -19.30 -22.76
CA GLN A 17 46.43 -19.37 -24.18
C GLN A 17 46.45 -20.71 -24.92
N ASP A 18 45.30 -21.01 -25.52
CA ASP A 18 45.14 -21.70 -26.80
C ASP A 18 43.92 -21.13 -27.56
N ASP A 19 44.16 -20.82 -28.84
CA ASP A 19 43.20 -20.33 -29.82
C ASP A 19 42.37 -21.49 -30.39
N GLY A 20 41.05 -21.31 -30.53
CA GLY A 20 40.19 -22.34 -31.13
C GLY A 20 38.75 -21.86 -31.31
N ALA A 21 38.45 -21.41 -32.53
CA ALA A 21 37.12 -21.04 -32.98
C ALA A 21 36.12 -22.20 -32.85
N GLY A 22 34.96 -21.90 -32.26
CA GLY A 22 33.82 -22.78 -32.14
C GLY A 22 32.59 -21.94 -31.91
N GLU A 23 31.97 -21.50 -33.01
CA GLU A 23 30.66 -20.88 -33.03
C GLU A 23 29.64 -21.86 -32.47
N ALA A 24 29.31 -21.70 -31.20
CA ALA A 24 28.13 -22.30 -30.60
C ALA A 24 26.99 -21.30 -30.75
N GLU A 25 26.37 -21.29 -31.93
CA GLU A 25 25.03 -20.75 -32.14
C GLU A 25 24.03 -21.59 -31.31
N GLY A 26 23.96 -21.25 -30.02
CA GLY A 26 22.85 -21.63 -29.18
C GLY A 26 21.63 -20.86 -29.66
N LYS A 27 20.74 -21.56 -30.36
CA LYS A 27 19.40 -21.11 -30.72
C LYS A 27 18.69 -20.61 -29.46
N GLU A 28 18.71 -19.30 -29.24
CA GLU A 28 17.71 -18.64 -28.42
C GLU A 28 16.43 -18.67 -29.25
N GLU A 29 15.72 -19.79 -29.18
CA GLU A 29 14.35 -19.87 -29.65
C GLU A 29 13.58 -18.77 -28.92
N GLU A 30 13.31 -17.73 -29.69
CA GLU A 30 12.45 -16.60 -29.41
C GLU A 30 11.06 -17.15 -29.01
N GLN A 31 10.93 -17.55 -27.76
CA GLN A 31 9.64 -17.62 -27.12
C GLN A 31 9.18 -16.16 -27.00
N VAL A 32 8.49 -15.68 -28.02
CA VAL A 32 7.58 -14.53 -27.93
C VAL A 32 6.45 -14.92 -26.98
N ALA A 33 6.77 -15.14 -25.70
CA ALA A 33 5.82 -14.92 -24.64
C ALA A 33 5.43 -13.47 -24.82
N GLN A 34 4.22 -13.25 -25.32
CA GLN A 34 3.69 -11.91 -25.57
C GLN A 34 3.96 -11.09 -24.31
N ASN A 35 4.87 -10.12 -24.40
CA ASN A 35 5.31 -9.27 -23.28
C ASN A 35 4.23 -8.22 -22.94
N VAL A 36 2.98 -8.63 -23.09
CA VAL A 36 1.79 -7.81 -23.06
C VAL A 36 1.27 -7.76 -21.64
N CYS A 37 1.06 -6.55 -21.14
CA CYS A 37 0.48 -6.35 -19.83
C CYS A 37 -0.99 -6.77 -19.82
N ALA A 38 -1.39 -7.64 -18.89
CA ALA A 38 -2.78 -8.09 -18.76
C ALA A 38 -3.77 -7.02 -18.26
N VAL A 39 -3.32 -5.79 -17.96
CA VAL A 39 -4.17 -4.68 -17.49
C VAL A 39 -4.38 -3.64 -18.59
N CYS A 40 -3.30 -3.16 -19.23
CA CYS A 40 -3.42 -2.18 -20.32
C CYS A 40 -3.41 -2.80 -21.72
N LEU A 41 -3.18 -4.12 -21.83
CA LEU A 41 -3.13 -4.88 -23.08
C LEU A 41 -2.08 -4.38 -24.09
N GLU A 42 -1.06 -3.69 -23.59
CA GLU A 42 0.05 -3.17 -24.38
C GLU A 42 1.33 -3.95 -24.10
N ASP A 43 2.21 -4.01 -25.08
CA ASP A 43 3.54 -4.56 -24.92
C ASP A 43 4.39 -3.67 -23.97
N VAL A 44 4.93 -4.29 -22.93
CA VAL A 44 5.68 -3.62 -21.85
C VAL A 44 7.01 -3.02 -22.36
N PRO A 45 7.89 -3.79 -23.04
CA PRO A 45 9.21 -3.29 -23.44
C PRO A 45 9.14 -2.23 -24.55
N SER A 46 8.22 -2.36 -25.52
CA SER A 46 8.04 -1.34 -26.59
C SER A 46 7.62 0.03 -26.05
N ARG A 47 6.90 0.06 -24.93
CA ARG A 47 6.53 1.30 -24.21
C ARG A 47 7.67 1.85 -23.33
N GLY A 48 8.83 1.20 -23.29
CA GLY A 48 9.94 1.56 -22.38
C GLY A 48 9.57 1.40 -20.90
N ARG A 49 8.55 0.59 -20.59
CA ARG A 49 8.06 0.38 -19.22
C ARG A 49 8.79 -0.78 -18.56
N ARG A 50 8.78 -0.78 -17.24
CA ARG A 50 9.29 -1.90 -16.42
C ARG A 50 8.20 -2.91 -16.13
N TYR A 51 8.57 -4.17 -16.01
CA TYR A 51 7.69 -5.22 -15.53
C TYR A 51 7.41 -5.06 -14.03
N GLY A 52 6.16 -5.29 -13.64
CA GLY A 52 5.72 -5.40 -12.25
C GLY A 52 5.58 -6.87 -11.88
N LEU A 53 6.63 -7.46 -11.34
CA LEU A 53 6.68 -8.89 -11.03
C LEU A 53 5.99 -9.19 -9.71
N LEU A 54 5.07 -10.16 -9.74
CA LEU A 54 4.39 -10.70 -8.56
C LEU A 54 5.19 -11.88 -8.01
N THR A 55 5.23 -12.04 -6.69
CA THR A 55 5.88 -13.20 -6.04
C THR A 55 5.13 -14.51 -6.24
N GLY A 56 3.80 -14.49 -6.34
CA GLY A 56 2.96 -15.69 -6.34
C GLY A 56 2.61 -16.27 -7.73
N CYS A 57 2.94 -15.56 -8.81
CA CYS A 57 2.71 -16.02 -10.17
C CYS A 57 3.59 -15.25 -11.17
N ASP A 58 3.55 -15.65 -12.43
CA ASP A 58 4.34 -15.15 -13.56
C ASP A 58 3.49 -14.43 -14.63
N HIS A 59 2.33 -13.91 -14.24
CA HIS A 59 1.53 -13.05 -15.11
C HIS A 59 2.23 -11.70 -15.34
N ILE A 60 2.13 -11.21 -16.57
CA ILE A 60 2.84 -10.03 -17.06
C ILE A 60 2.04 -8.76 -16.80
N PHE A 61 2.69 -7.79 -16.16
CA PHE A 61 2.12 -6.47 -15.91
C PHE A 61 3.17 -5.37 -16.11
N CYS A 62 2.74 -4.18 -16.55
CA CYS A 62 3.51 -2.97 -16.29
C CYS A 62 3.55 -2.72 -14.78
N TYR A 63 4.69 -2.27 -14.26
CA TYR A 63 4.85 -1.92 -12.84
C TYR A 63 3.83 -0.88 -12.36
N GLU A 64 3.52 0.11 -13.19
CA GLU A 64 2.55 1.15 -12.87
C GLU A 64 1.11 0.64 -12.86
N CYS A 65 0.73 -0.16 -13.86
CA CYS A 65 -0.60 -0.73 -13.97
C CYS A 65 -0.96 -1.60 -12.76
N ILE A 66 -0.06 -2.50 -12.35
CA ILE A 66 -0.33 -3.36 -11.20
C ILE A 66 -0.36 -2.56 -9.88
N ARG A 67 0.45 -1.50 -9.74
CA ARG A 67 0.38 -0.62 -8.56
C ARG A 67 -0.94 0.12 -8.49
N PHE A 68 -1.38 0.71 -9.60
CA PHE A 68 -2.64 1.43 -9.69
C PHE A 68 -3.82 0.50 -9.42
N TRP A 69 -3.82 -0.70 -10.02
CA TRP A 69 -4.84 -1.72 -9.78
C TRP A 69 -4.94 -2.05 -8.28
N ARG A 70 -3.82 -2.37 -7.62
CA ARG A 70 -3.81 -2.70 -6.19
C ARG A 70 -4.29 -1.54 -5.30
N GLN A 71 -3.98 -0.31 -5.67
CA GLN A 71 -4.42 0.88 -4.96
C GLN A 71 -5.94 1.10 -5.10
N ARG A 72 -6.47 0.97 -6.32
CA ARG A 72 -7.90 1.11 -6.62
C ARG A 72 -8.71 0.02 -5.93
N GLU A 73 -8.29 -1.23 -6.02
CA GLU A 73 -8.96 -2.36 -5.37
C GLU A 73 -8.98 -2.18 -3.84
N ALA A 74 -7.88 -1.70 -3.24
CA ALA A 74 -7.83 -1.44 -1.80
C ALA A 74 -8.78 -0.31 -1.34
N ALA A 75 -9.05 0.66 -2.22
CA ALA A 75 -9.95 1.79 -1.96
C ALA A 75 -11.43 1.41 -2.13
N ASN A 76 -11.75 0.61 -3.15
CA ASN A 76 -13.12 0.27 -3.53
C ASN A 76 -13.67 -0.97 -2.81
N SER A 77 -12.80 -1.81 -2.26
CA SER A 77 -13.20 -3.05 -1.59
C SER A 77 -13.70 -2.82 -0.17
N SER A 78 -14.74 -3.55 0.23
CA SER A 78 -15.10 -3.68 1.64
C SER A 78 -13.89 -4.18 2.45
N GLN A 79 -13.89 -3.94 3.76
CA GLN A 79 -12.76 -4.33 4.60
C GLN A 79 -12.43 -5.83 4.51
N ALA A 80 -13.42 -6.69 4.21
CA ALA A 80 -13.26 -8.12 4.00
C ALA A 80 -12.55 -8.46 2.67
N GLU A 81 -12.80 -7.67 1.63
CA GLU A 81 -12.31 -7.87 0.25
C GLU A 81 -10.94 -7.23 0.00
N ARG A 82 -10.41 -6.45 0.94
CA ARG A 82 -9.02 -5.91 0.89
C ARG A 82 -7.94 -6.98 0.75
N LYS A 83 -8.26 -8.25 0.96
CA LYS A 83 -7.36 -9.38 0.67
C LYS A 83 -7.20 -9.61 -0.83
N ALA A 84 -8.22 -9.31 -1.64
CA ALA A 84 -8.20 -9.45 -3.09
C ALA A 84 -7.26 -8.45 -3.78
N SER A 85 -7.08 -7.24 -3.23
CA SER A 85 -6.08 -6.28 -3.72
C SER A 85 -4.63 -6.77 -3.53
N LYS A 86 -4.44 -7.81 -2.70
CA LYS A 86 -3.16 -8.51 -2.53
C LYS A 86 -3.02 -9.75 -3.40
N CYS A 87 -3.87 -9.93 -4.40
CA CYS A 87 -3.83 -11.06 -5.33
C CYS A 87 -3.46 -10.62 -6.75
N CYS A 88 -3.10 -11.58 -7.59
CA CYS A 88 -2.96 -11.38 -9.03
C CYS A 88 -4.32 -11.06 -9.68
N PRO A 89 -4.42 -10.04 -10.55
CA PRO A 89 -5.65 -9.74 -11.30
C PRO A 89 -6.16 -10.89 -12.18
N VAL A 90 -5.26 -11.75 -12.66
CA VAL A 90 -5.57 -12.82 -13.61
C VAL A 90 -5.93 -14.12 -12.87
N CYS A 91 -4.99 -14.65 -12.08
CA CYS A 91 -5.15 -15.98 -11.45
C CYS A 91 -5.53 -15.94 -9.96
N ARG A 92 -5.70 -14.74 -9.37
CA ARG A 92 -6.02 -14.53 -7.95
C ARG A 92 -5.03 -15.14 -6.94
N GLN A 93 -3.88 -15.64 -7.38
CA GLN A 93 -2.82 -16.11 -6.49
C GLN A 93 -2.38 -14.98 -5.55
N PRO A 94 -2.27 -15.24 -4.24
CA PRO A 94 -1.86 -14.22 -3.28
C PRO A 94 -0.41 -13.81 -3.55
N SER A 95 -0.20 -12.50 -3.63
CA SER A 95 1.12 -11.91 -3.78
C SER A 95 1.16 -10.56 -3.08
N HIS A 96 1.80 -10.53 -1.92
CA HIS A 96 1.87 -9.36 -1.06
C HIS A 96 2.90 -8.33 -1.50
N PHE A 97 3.77 -8.68 -2.45
CA PHE A 97 4.88 -7.84 -2.89
C PHE A 97 4.96 -7.80 -4.41
N VAL A 98 5.21 -6.60 -4.92
CA VAL A 98 5.44 -6.33 -6.34
C VAL A 98 6.79 -5.65 -6.44
N PHE A 99 7.66 -6.17 -7.30
CA PHE A 99 8.96 -5.54 -7.55
C PHE A 99 9.13 -5.19 -9.03
N PRO A 100 9.73 -4.03 -9.33
CA PRO A 100 10.03 -3.63 -10.69
C PRO A 100 11.24 -4.40 -11.23
N SER A 101 11.18 -4.80 -12.50
CA SER A 101 12.31 -5.39 -13.24
C SER A 101 12.35 -4.89 -14.67
N LYS A 102 13.54 -4.92 -15.29
CA LYS A 102 13.69 -4.67 -16.73
C LYS A 102 13.24 -5.86 -17.56
N ASP A 103 13.48 -7.06 -17.05
CA ASP A 103 13.16 -8.33 -17.71
C ASP A 103 12.05 -9.06 -16.97
N HIS A 104 11.30 -9.89 -17.69
CA HIS A 104 10.29 -10.77 -17.11
C HIS A 104 10.88 -12.14 -16.78
N PHE A 105 10.55 -12.68 -15.61
CA PHE A 105 10.99 -14.00 -15.18
C PHE A 105 9.79 -14.92 -14.95
N LYS A 106 9.85 -16.12 -15.54
CA LYS A 106 8.96 -17.23 -15.17
C LYS A 106 9.28 -17.67 -13.73
N SER A 107 8.37 -18.43 -13.11
CA SER A 107 8.61 -18.96 -11.76
C SER A 107 9.88 -19.84 -11.76
N GLY A 108 10.78 -19.62 -10.81
CA GLY A 108 12.08 -20.30 -10.76
C GLY A 108 13.17 -19.51 -10.06
N PRO A 109 14.40 -20.08 -9.98
CA PRO A 109 15.50 -19.54 -9.18
C PRO A 109 15.97 -18.16 -9.66
N ALA A 110 15.87 -17.86 -10.95
CA ALA A 110 16.20 -16.55 -11.51
C ALA A 110 15.33 -15.43 -10.92
N LYS A 111 14.03 -15.69 -10.77
CA LYS A 111 13.08 -14.74 -10.19
C LYS A 111 13.34 -14.52 -8.70
N ASP A 112 13.65 -15.58 -7.98
CA ASP A 112 13.96 -15.50 -6.54
C ASP A 112 15.28 -14.74 -6.30
N GLY A 113 16.29 -14.97 -7.15
CA GLY A 113 17.53 -14.19 -7.14
C GLY A 113 17.29 -12.70 -7.39
N ALA A 114 16.49 -12.36 -8.40
CA ALA A 114 16.11 -10.97 -8.68
C ALA A 114 15.34 -10.33 -7.51
N LEU A 115 14.42 -11.07 -6.90
CA LEU A 115 13.67 -10.63 -5.72
C LEU A 115 14.59 -10.39 -4.52
N ALA A 116 15.53 -11.30 -4.26
CA ALA A 116 16.50 -11.18 -3.18
C ALA A 116 17.42 -9.95 -3.39
N GLY A 117 17.98 -9.79 -4.59
CA GLY A 117 18.81 -8.62 -4.93
C GLY A 117 18.05 -7.29 -4.80
N TYR A 118 16.77 -7.28 -5.19
CA TYR A 118 15.92 -6.11 -5.02
C TYR A 118 15.69 -5.79 -3.53
N LYS A 119 15.36 -6.79 -2.70
CA LYS A 119 15.20 -6.62 -1.25
C LYS A 119 16.49 -6.11 -0.58
N SER A 120 17.65 -6.65 -0.95
CA SER A 120 18.95 -6.17 -0.45
C SER A 120 19.19 -4.70 -0.81
N THR A 121 18.82 -4.28 -2.01
CA THR A 121 18.90 -2.87 -2.45
C THR A 121 17.93 -1.95 -1.71
N LEU A 122 16.77 -2.46 -1.27
CA LEU A 122 15.84 -1.70 -0.43
C LEU A 122 16.36 -1.59 1.01
N ALA A 123 17.02 -2.63 1.52
CA ALA A 123 17.56 -2.67 2.88
C ALA A 123 18.66 -1.63 3.12
N THR A 124 19.33 -1.14 2.08
CA THR A 124 20.32 -0.05 2.18
C THR A 124 19.70 1.35 2.16
N LYS A 125 18.42 1.47 1.82
CA LYS A 125 17.72 2.76 1.72
C LYS A 125 16.97 3.03 3.01
N THR A 126 17.05 4.28 3.49
CA THR A 126 16.32 4.70 4.69
C THR A 126 14.81 4.69 4.46
N CYS A 127 14.06 4.22 5.47
CA CYS A 127 12.62 4.13 5.41
C CYS A 127 11.98 5.53 5.48
N ARG A 128 11.17 5.87 4.48
CA ARG A 128 10.43 7.14 4.42
C ARG A 128 9.47 7.36 5.60
N TYR A 129 8.92 6.28 6.15
CA TYR A 129 7.92 6.35 7.22
C TYR A 129 8.54 6.30 8.61
N PHE A 130 9.78 5.84 8.73
CA PHE A 130 10.47 5.78 9.99
C PHE A 130 11.13 7.12 10.29
N ARG A 131 10.96 7.64 11.50
CA ARG A 131 11.66 8.81 11.99
C ARG A 131 12.24 8.51 13.37
N PRO A 132 13.51 8.87 13.64
CA PRO A 132 14.06 8.82 15.00
C PRO A 132 13.14 9.54 15.99
N GLY A 133 12.87 8.94 17.15
CA GLY A 133 11.97 9.47 18.17
C GLY A 133 10.47 9.16 17.96
N GLU A 134 10.05 8.82 16.74
CA GLU A 134 8.68 8.39 16.44
C GLU A 134 8.67 7.03 15.71
N PRO A 135 9.16 5.96 16.35
CA PRO A 135 9.35 4.65 15.69
C PRO A 135 8.01 4.02 15.24
N GLN A 136 6.90 4.42 15.86
CA GLN A 136 5.56 3.90 15.56
C GLN A 136 4.91 4.51 14.32
N ARG A 137 5.64 5.09 13.35
CA ARG A 137 5.03 5.58 12.10
C ARG A 137 5.11 4.60 10.94
N CYS A 138 6.06 3.67 10.96
CA CYS A 138 6.20 2.70 9.88
C CYS A 138 5.09 1.64 9.96
N PRO A 139 4.19 1.52 8.96
CA PRO A 139 3.11 0.54 8.99
C PRO A 139 3.62 -0.91 8.86
N PHE A 140 4.87 -1.10 8.45
CA PHE A 140 5.48 -2.42 8.24
C PHE A 140 6.27 -2.92 9.46
N GLY A 141 6.75 -2.03 10.34
CA GLY A 141 7.53 -2.39 11.52
C GLY A 141 8.75 -3.27 11.17
N PRO A 142 8.89 -4.46 11.77
CA PRO A 142 10.06 -5.32 11.54
C PRO A 142 10.09 -5.92 10.13
N GLU A 143 8.93 -6.04 9.46
CA GLU A 143 8.81 -6.54 8.09
C GLU A 143 9.10 -5.44 7.03
N CYS A 144 9.53 -4.26 7.45
CA CYS A 144 9.88 -3.19 6.53
C CYS A 144 11.10 -3.57 5.67
N PHE A 145 10.98 -3.47 4.35
CA PHE A 145 12.10 -3.72 3.44
C PHE A 145 13.20 -2.64 3.52
N TYR A 146 12.88 -1.45 4.03
CA TYR A 146 13.80 -0.32 4.17
C TYR A 146 14.47 -0.28 5.54
N GLN A 147 15.59 0.43 5.66
CA GLN A 147 16.35 0.58 6.90
C GLN A 147 15.66 1.52 7.90
N HIS A 148 15.69 1.21 9.19
CA HIS A 148 15.19 2.08 10.25
C HIS A 148 16.37 2.58 11.08
N LEU A 149 16.86 3.79 10.78
CA LEU A 149 18.03 4.35 11.47
C LEU A 149 17.60 5.23 12.64
N ASP A 150 18.16 4.98 13.83
CA ASP A 150 17.99 5.86 14.99
C ASP A 150 18.78 7.19 14.84
N SER A 151 18.77 8.03 15.88
CA SER A 151 19.52 9.30 15.91
C SER A 151 21.04 9.13 15.88
N GLU A 152 21.54 7.93 16.20
CA GLU A 152 22.95 7.57 16.24
C GLU A 152 23.40 6.85 14.95
N GLY A 153 22.46 6.50 14.07
CA GLY A 153 22.71 5.79 12.81
C GLY A 153 22.69 4.27 12.90
N ASN A 154 22.20 3.69 14.00
CA ASN A 154 22.04 2.23 14.15
C ASN A 154 20.72 1.75 13.53
N ASP A 155 20.74 0.57 12.91
CA ASP A 155 19.51 -0.05 12.38
C ASP A 155 18.67 -0.67 13.50
N VAL A 156 17.59 0.00 13.86
CA VAL A 156 16.62 -0.39 14.89
C VAL A 156 15.39 -1.09 14.32
N LYS A 157 15.47 -1.61 13.09
CA LYS A 157 14.36 -2.31 12.42
C LYS A 157 13.75 -3.42 13.28
N ALA A 158 14.60 -4.27 13.86
CA ALA A 158 14.17 -5.45 14.62
C ALA A 158 13.29 -5.10 15.84
N ILE A 159 13.51 -3.93 16.44
CA ILE A 159 12.77 -3.44 17.60
C ILE A 159 11.67 -2.45 17.23
N THR A 160 11.53 -2.08 15.96
CA THR A 160 10.53 -1.11 15.52
C THR A 160 9.14 -1.76 15.48
N PRO A 161 8.17 -1.31 16.30
CA PRO A 161 6.81 -1.85 16.24
C PRO A 161 6.11 -1.41 14.94
N ALA A 162 5.30 -2.31 14.37
CA ALA A 162 4.47 -1.96 13.23
C ALA A 162 3.34 -1.02 13.65
N TYR A 163 3.25 0.15 13.01
CA TYR A 163 2.15 1.07 13.23
C TYR A 163 0.83 0.43 12.82
N ARG A 164 -0.07 0.26 13.80
CA ARG A 164 -1.47 -0.03 13.55
C ARG A 164 -2.26 1.19 13.98
N PRO A 165 -2.85 1.95 13.03
CA PRO A 165 -3.80 2.97 13.40
C PRO A 165 -4.87 2.32 14.26
N GLN A 166 -5.10 2.89 15.44
CA GLN A 166 -6.23 2.48 16.26
C GLN A 166 -7.45 2.71 15.39
N ARG A 167 -8.14 1.63 15.04
CA ARG A 167 -9.42 1.75 14.34
C ARG A 167 -10.25 2.68 15.19
N ARG A 168 -10.67 3.82 14.64
CA ARG A 168 -11.79 4.53 15.23
C ARG A 168 -12.90 3.49 15.32
N SER A 169 -13.29 3.12 16.53
CA SER A 169 -14.46 2.28 16.72
C SER A 169 -15.58 3.00 16.00
N HIS A 170 -16.24 2.29 15.08
CA HIS A 170 -17.53 2.80 14.64
C HIS A 170 -18.41 2.82 15.88
N PRO A 171 -19.14 3.92 16.13
CA PRO A 171 -20.03 3.97 17.27
C PRO A 171 -20.97 2.78 17.22
N SER A 172 -21.26 2.19 18.38
CA SER A 172 -22.17 1.06 18.49
C SER A 172 -23.55 1.41 17.91
N LEU A 173 -24.42 0.42 17.68
CA LEU A 173 -25.80 0.73 17.28
C LEU A 173 -26.46 1.66 18.31
N GLU A 174 -26.22 1.39 19.60
CA GLU A 174 -26.74 2.15 20.72
C GLU A 174 -26.20 3.59 20.74
N GLU A 175 -24.89 3.79 20.59
CA GLU A 175 -24.29 5.14 20.50
C GLU A 175 -24.80 5.91 19.28
N ARG A 176 -25.03 5.21 18.14
CA ARG A 176 -25.64 5.82 16.96
C ARG A 176 -27.09 6.22 17.20
N LEU A 177 -27.87 5.40 17.89
CA LEU A 177 -29.25 5.72 18.27
C LEU A 177 -29.29 6.91 19.22
N GLN A 178 -28.43 6.95 20.24
CA GLN A 178 -28.34 8.08 21.17
C GLN A 178 -28.00 9.39 20.44
N LEU A 179 -27.05 9.36 19.49
CA LEU A 179 -26.71 10.53 18.68
C LEU A 179 -27.88 10.97 17.78
N LEU A 180 -28.59 10.04 17.15
CA LEU A 180 -29.78 10.35 16.35
C LEU A 180 -30.88 10.98 17.20
N THR A 181 -31.14 10.43 18.39
CA THR A 181 -32.11 11.00 19.34
C THR A 181 -31.71 12.41 19.78
N ALA A 182 -30.44 12.64 20.09
CA ALA A 182 -29.95 13.98 20.46
C ALA A 182 -30.09 15.00 19.32
N LEU A 183 -29.85 14.57 18.07
CA LEU A 183 -30.05 15.42 16.89
C LEU A 183 -31.54 15.75 16.67
N MET A 184 -32.44 14.77 16.84
CA MET A 184 -33.89 15.01 16.76
C MET A 184 -34.39 15.91 17.92
N ALA A 185 -33.87 15.75 19.13
CA ALA A 185 -34.22 16.64 20.25
C ALA A 185 -33.78 18.10 19.99
N SER A 186 -32.69 18.31 19.24
CA SER A 186 -32.26 19.65 18.86
C SER A 186 -33.18 20.31 17.83
N THR A 187 -33.88 19.54 16.99
CA THR A 187 -34.91 20.09 16.09
C THR A 187 -36.18 20.45 16.85
N ASP A 188 -36.53 19.70 17.89
CA ASP A 188 -37.67 20.01 18.76
C ASP A 188 -37.44 21.30 19.57
N ILE A 189 -36.20 21.55 20.04
CA ILE A 189 -35.82 22.82 20.67
C ILE A 189 -35.95 24.00 19.68
N ASN A 190 -35.58 23.80 18.42
CA ASN A 190 -35.74 24.83 17.39
C ASN A 190 -37.21 25.06 17.05
N GLN A 191 -38.04 24.03 17.09
CA GLN A 191 -39.48 24.12 16.85
C GLN A 191 -40.20 24.88 17.99
N GLY A 192 -39.88 24.57 19.25
CA GLY A 192 -40.44 25.32 20.40
C GLY A 192 -40.06 26.81 20.38
N ARG A 193 -38.84 27.14 19.93
CA ARG A 193 -38.42 28.55 19.76
C ARG A 193 -39.11 29.26 18.60
N MET A 194 -39.50 28.52 17.55
CA MET A 194 -40.31 29.06 16.46
C MET A 194 -41.75 29.31 16.90
N GLU A 195 -42.34 28.40 17.68
CA GLU A 195 -43.68 28.56 18.26
C GLU A 195 -43.74 29.75 19.25
N GLU A 196 -42.72 29.92 20.10
CA GLU A 196 -42.61 31.11 20.95
C GLU A 196 -42.46 32.42 20.15
N LEU A 197 -41.70 32.38 19.05
CA LEU A 197 -41.55 33.55 18.17
C LEU A 197 -42.85 33.87 17.43
N GLU A 198 -43.59 32.86 16.96
CA GLU A 198 -44.92 33.02 16.35
C GLU A 198 -45.92 33.60 17.37
N ALA A 199 -45.95 33.09 18.60
CA ALA A 199 -46.80 33.61 19.66
C ALA A 199 -46.47 35.08 20.01
N LEU A 200 -45.19 35.47 19.99
CA LEU A 200 -44.78 36.86 20.18
C LEU A 200 -45.17 37.75 19.00
N ILE A 201 -45.06 37.25 17.76
CA ILE A 201 -45.49 37.98 16.56
C ILE A 201 -47.01 38.18 16.60
N GLU A 202 -47.79 37.15 16.93
CA GLU A 202 -49.25 37.24 17.09
C GLU A 202 -49.66 38.21 18.21
N ALA A 203 -48.98 38.18 19.35
CA ALA A 203 -49.21 39.13 20.44
C ALA A 203 -48.93 40.59 20.01
N SER A 204 -47.84 40.81 19.26
CA SER A 204 -47.52 42.15 18.73
C SER A 204 -48.46 42.61 17.61
N ALA A 205 -49.05 41.67 16.86
CA ALA A 205 -50.04 41.94 15.82
C ALA A 205 -51.41 42.29 16.43
N GLY A 206 -51.75 41.72 17.59
CA GLY A 206 -52.92 42.12 18.38
C GLY A 206 -52.82 43.56 18.91
N ASP A 207 -51.64 43.95 19.40
CA ASP A 207 -51.40 45.33 19.90
C ASP A 207 -51.43 46.38 18.77
N LEU A 208 -51.12 46.01 17.52
CA LEU A 208 -51.23 46.89 16.36
C LEU A 208 -52.68 47.09 15.89
N PHE A 209 -53.58 46.13 16.16
CA PHE A 209 -55.00 46.26 15.82
C PHE A 209 -55.75 47.15 16.83
N ASP A 210 -55.40 47.09 18.11
CA ASP A 210 -55.97 47.97 19.15
C ASP A 210 -55.45 49.42 19.06
N PHE A 211 -54.24 49.66 18.55
CA PHE A 211 -53.76 51.02 18.26
C PHE A 211 -54.52 51.69 17.09
N PHE A 212 -55.05 50.92 16.14
CA PHE A 212 -55.81 51.46 15.00
C PHE A 212 -57.30 51.67 15.33
N VAL A 213 -57.87 50.91 16.29
CA VAL A 213 -59.30 51.01 16.67
C VAL A 213 -59.54 52.10 17.74
N LEU A 214 -58.56 52.40 18.61
CA LEU A 214 -58.68 53.46 19.62
C LEU A 214 -58.16 54.85 19.17
N GLY A 215 -57.73 54.96 17.91
CA GLY A 215 -57.21 56.18 17.30
C GLY A 215 -58.17 56.89 16.32
N SER A 216 -59.49 56.71 16.46
CA SER A 216 -60.53 57.46 15.72
C SER A 216 -61.54 58.10 16.66
#